data_AF-A0A5Q4GKZ0-F1
#
_entry.id   AF-A0A5Q4GKZ0-F1
#
_cell.length_a   1.000
_cell.length_b   1.000
_cell.length_c   1.000
_cell.angle_alpha   90.00
_cell.angle_beta   90.00
_cell.angle_gamma   90.00
#
_symmetry.space_group_name_H-M   'P 1'
#
loop_
_entity.id
_entity.type
_entity.pdbx_description
1 polymer ?
#
loop_
_entity_poly.entity_id
_entity_poly.type
_entity_poly.pdbx_seq_one_letter_code
_entity_poly.pdbx_strand_id
1 'polypeptide(L)'
;MGRELSRELLDRNQITKWNVKQQRGTQLLDAEGALSINGTKANPNLQVDLFGDWREEVIFRTDDHRHLRVYTTTMPTSHRLVTLMHDPVYRVAIAWQNTAYNQPPHPGYYIASDMDFPPPALNIRVTPAASSRRSVAVE
;
A
#
# COMPACT_ATOMS: atom_id res chain seq x y z
N MET A 1 19.69 -13.25 -4.66
CA MET A 1 18.38 -13.54 -5.27
C MET A 1 17.56 -14.28 -4.22
N GLY A 2 16.46 -13.75 -3.69
CA GLY A 2 15.61 -14.53 -2.74
C GLY A 2 15.11 -13.84 -1.46
N ARG A 3 14.89 -12.52 -1.43
CA ARG A 3 14.22 -11.83 -0.30
C ARG A 3 13.24 -10.76 -0.78
N GLU A 4 12.62 -11.03 -1.91
CA GLU A 4 11.75 -10.05 -2.58
C GLU A 4 10.39 -9.93 -1.91
N LEU A 5 9.87 -11.03 -1.36
CA LEU A 5 8.60 -11.07 -0.62
C LEU A 5 8.74 -10.63 0.85
N SER A 6 9.95 -10.28 1.32
CA SER A 6 10.12 -9.67 2.63
C SER A 6 9.64 -8.22 2.58
N ARG A 7 8.70 -7.86 3.46
CA ARG A 7 8.14 -6.50 3.51
C ARG A 7 9.19 -5.47 3.95
N GLU A 8 9.21 -4.34 3.26
CA GLU A 8 9.97 -3.15 3.65
C GLU A 8 9.31 -2.38 4.80
N LEU A 9 10.07 -1.45 5.39
CA LEU A 9 9.63 -0.58 6.47
C LEU A 9 9.38 0.83 5.92
N LEU A 10 8.25 1.43 6.28
CA LEU A 10 7.92 2.83 5.97
C LEU A 10 7.89 3.63 7.26
N ASP A 11 8.66 4.71 7.30
CA ASP A 11 8.61 5.72 8.36
C ASP A 11 8.89 7.11 7.76
N ARG A 12 8.17 8.14 8.21
CA ARG A 12 8.24 9.49 7.64
C ARG A 12 7.96 9.48 6.13
N ASN A 13 8.89 10.00 5.33
CA ASN A 13 8.85 10.02 3.89
C ASN A 13 9.87 9.02 3.28
N GLN A 14 10.26 7.99 4.05
CA GLN A 14 11.32 7.06 3.70
C GLN A 14 10.82 5.61 3.68
N ILE A 15 11.36 4.83 2.75
CA ILE A 15 11.19 3.36 2.71
C ILE A 15 12.55 2.72 2.89
N THR A 16 12.65 1.77 3.82
CA THR A 16 13.89 1.10 4.20
C THR A 16 13.74 -0.42 4.11
N LYS A 17 14.73 -1.10 3.53
CA LYS A 17 14.83 -2.57 3.54
C LYS A 17 15.74 -3.02 4.66
N TRP A 18 15.24 -3.89 5.53
CA TRP A 18 16.06 -4.49 6.58
C TRP A 18 16.94 -5.61 6.03
N ASN A 19 18.25 -5.54 6.28
CA ASN A 19 19.18 -6.62 5.98
C ASN A 19 19.46 -7.42 7.25
N VAL A 20 18.81 -8.58 7.38
CA VAL A 20 19.00 -9.48 8.54
C VAL A 20 20.46 -9.93 8.72
N LYS A 21 21.25 -10.10 7.67
CA LYS A 21 22.65 -10.54 7.83
C LYS A 21 23.54 -9.43 8.39
N GLN A 22 23.29 -8.20 7.95
CA GLN A 22 24.07 -7.02 8.33
C GLN A 22 23.47 -6.28 9.53
N GLN A 23 22.30 -6.70 10.02
CA GLN A 23 21.56 -6.08 11.13
C GLN A 23 21.42 -4.57 10.94
N ARG A 24 21.09 -4.14 9.72
CA ARG A 24 20.93 -2.72 9.38
C ARG A 24 19.88 -2.49 8.30
N GLY A 25 19.27 -1.30 8.34
CA GLY A 25 18.40 -0.80 7.28
C GLY A 25 19.21 -0.24 6.10
N THR A 26 18.72 -0.46 4.89
CA THR A 26 19.18 0.25 3.67
C THR A 26 18.01 1.02 3.10
N GLN A 27 18.17 2.34 2.97
CA GLN A 27 17.15 3.21 2.39
C GLN A 27 16.95 2.84 0.92
N LEU A 28 15.69 2.60 0.54
CA LEU A 28 15.26 2.38 -0.85
C LEU A 28 14.65 3.63 -1.47
N LEU A 29 13.94 4.43 -0.66
CA LEU A 29 13.30 5.67 -1.08
C LEU A 29 13.50 6.73 0.00
N ASP A 30 13.79 7.95 -0.45
CA ASP A 30 13.52 9.19 0.28
C ASP A 30 12.70 10.08 -0.66
N ALA A 31 11.46 10.37 -0.27
CA ALA A 31 10.53 11.12 -1.09
C ALA A 31 10.81 12.62 -0.97
N GLU A 32 11.87 13.09 -1.64
CA GLU A 32 12.30 14.49 -1.62
C GLU A 32 11.19 15.45 -2.07
N GLY A 33 10.97 16.52 -1.30
CA GLY A 33 9.89 17.50 -1.53
C GLY A 33 8.48 16.98 -1.22
N ALA A 34 8.37 15.81 -0.59
CA ALA A 34 7.13 15.29 -0.04
C ALA A 34 7.26 15.03 1.46
N LEU A 35 6.18 15.20 2.21
CA LEU A 35 6.18 15.14 3.67
C LEU A 35 5.13 14.18 4.20
N SER A 36 5.46 13.55 5.33
CA SER A 36 4.52 12.81 6.14
C SER A 36 3.51 13.73 6.86
N ILE A 37 2.48 13.13 7.43
CA ILE A 37 1.41 13.78 8.20
C ILE A 37 1.41 13.33 9.67
N ASN A 38 0.56 13.98 10.48
CA ASN A 38 0.30 13.64 11.88
C ASN A 38 1.50 13.78 12.84
N GLY A 39 2.41 14.73 12.56
CA GLY A 39 3.52 15.09 13.46
C GLY A 39 4.49 13.93 13.69
N THR A 40 4.72 13.56 14.96
CA THR A 40 5.64 12.46 15.31
C THR A 40 5.13 11.08 14.89
N LYS A 41 3.85 10.93 14.55
CA LYS A 41 3.31 9.69 13.97
C LYS A 41 3.82 9.45 12.56
N ALA A 42 4.24 10.51 11.86
CA ALA A 42 4.99 10.45 10.62
C ALA A 42 4.35 9.52 9.56
N ASN A 43 3.02 9.57 9.42
CA ASN A 43 2.28 8.69 8.52
C ASN A 43 2.35 9.17 7.06
N PRO A 44 2.20 8.27 6.06
CA PRO A 44 1.83 8.69 4.71
C PRO A 44 0.40 9.22 4.68
N ASN A 45 0.02 9.92 3.62
CA ASN A 45 -1.39 10.22 3.35
C ASN A 45 -2.18 8.92 3.12
N LEU A 46 -1.57 7.95 2.42
CA LEU A 46 -2.08 6.60 2.23
C LEU A 46 -0.96 5.66 1.79
N GLN A 47 -0.96 4.42 2.27
CA GLN A 47 -0.17 3.29 1.74
C GLN A 47 -1.14 2.22 1.25
N VAL A 48 -1.07 1.83 -0.03
CA VAL A 48 -2.08 0.97 -0.66
C VAL A 48 -1.55 0.38 -1.97
N ASP A 49 -1.85 -0.87 -2.30
CA ASP A 49 -1.85 -1.37 -3.70
C ASP A 49 -3.03 -0.71 -4.43
N LEU A 50 -2.76 0.36 -5.17
CA LEU A 50 -3.79 1.13 -5.86
C LEU A 50 -3.87 0.79 -7.35
N PHE A 51 -2.72 0.48 -7.95
CA PHE A 51 -2.61 0.11 -9.35
C PHE A 51 -1.29 -0.63 -9.63
N GLY A 52 -1.19 -1.24 -10.82
CA GLY A 52 0.02 -1.96 -11.21
C GLY A 52 -0.02 -3.42 -10.77
N ASP A 53 1.05 -3.90 -10.14
CA ASP A 53 1.09 -5.24 -9.55
C ASP A 53 0.71 -5.22 -8.06
N TRP A 54 1.13 -6.21 -7.28
CA TRP A 54 0.71 -6.39 -5.89
C TRP A 54 1.42 -5.47 -4.89
N ARG A 55 2.45 -4.75 -5.31
CA ARG A 55 3.27 -3.93 -4.42
C ARG A 55 2.56 -2.61 -4.13
N GLU A 56 2.75 -2.12 -2.91
CA GLU A 56 2.00 -0.99 -2.41
C GLU A 56 2.56 0.34 -2.93
N GLU A 57 1.71 1.19 -3.48
CA GLU A 57 1.97 2.61 -3.63
C GLU A 57 1.99 3.31 -2.27
N VAL A 58 2.72 4.43 -2.24
CA VAL A 58 2.70 5.36 -1.11
C VAL A 58 2.36 6.75 -1.60
N ILE A 59 1.41 7.39 -0.92
CA ILE A 59 0.94 8.73 -1.21
C ILE A 59 1.43 9.68 -0.12
N PHE A 60 2.09 10.75 -0.53
CA PHE A 60 2.50 11.85 0.34
C PHE A 60 2.02 13.19 -0.22
N ARG A 61 1.79 14.16 0.65
CA ARG A 61 1.61 15.56 0.25
C ARG A 61 2.96 16.19 -0.10
N THR A 62 2.96 17.14 -1.01
CA THR A 62 4.11 18.04 -1.20
C THR A 62 4.33 18.91 0.02
N ASP A 63 5.55 19.41 0.18
CA ASP A 63 5.95 20.31 1.28
C ASP A 63 5.08 21.57 1.37
N ASP A 64 4.66 22.12 0.23
CA ASP A 64 3.74 23.24 0.05
C ASP A 64 2.24 22.89 0.18
N HIS A 65 1.90 21.61 0.41
CA HIS A 65 0.53 21.07 0.51
C HIS A 65 -0.34 21.25 -0.74
N ARG A 66 0.22 21.59 -1.91
CA ARG A 66 -0.57 21.85 -3.12
C ARG A 66 -0.89 20.59 -3.93
N HIS A 67 -0.10 19.53 -3.77
CA HIS A 67 -0.25 18.31 -4.55
C HIS A 67 -0.11 17.06 -3.68
N LEU A 68 -0.70 15.97 -4.15
CA LEU A 68 -0.37 14.62 -3.70
C LEU A 68 0.56 13.99 -4.72
N ARG A 69 1.60 13.32 -4.24
CA ARG A 69 2.51 12.51 -5.04
C ARG A 69 2.27 11.05 -4.73
N VAL A 70 1.99 10.28 -5.77
CA VAL A 70 1.82 8.82 -5.69
C VAL A 70 3.11 8.18 -6.17
N TYR A 71 3.77 7.45 -5.28
CA TYR A 71 5.00 6.71 -5.56
C TYR A 71 4.66 5.25 -5.80
N THR A 72 5.01 4.72 -6.97
CA THR A 72 4.95 3.29 -7.30
C THR A 72 6.35 2.75 -7.53
N THR A 73 6.56 1.46 -7.30
CA THR A 73 7.87 0.83 -7.45
C THR A 73 8.20 0.58 -8.92
N THR A 74 9.47 0.78 -9.28
CA THR A 74 10.02 0.42 -10.59
C THR A 74 10.92 -0.82 -10.54
N MET A 75 11.09 -1.41 -9.36
CA MET A 75 11.88 -2.63 -9.21
C MET A 75 11.17 -3.77 -9.95
N PRO A 76 11.85 -4.61 -10.73
CA PRO A 76 11.19 -5.75 -11.37
C PRO A 76 10.91 -6.85 -10.34
N THR A 77 9.82 -7.59 -10.55
CA THR A 77 9.46 -8.77 -9.74
C THR A 77 9.20 -10.00 -10.61
N SER A 78 9.60 -11.18 -10.12
CA SER A 78 9.20 -12.47 -10.71
C SER A 78 7.91 -13.03 -10.10
N HIS A 79 7.36 -12.38 -9.06
CA HIS A 79 6.20 -12.87 -8.33
C HIS A 79 4.93 -12.21 -8.81
N ARG A 80 3.92 -13.02 -9.16
CA ARG A 80 2.59 -12.54 -9.52
C ARG A 80 1.59 -12.92 -8.42
N LEU A 81 1.19 -11.94 -7.64
CA LEU A 81 0.10 -12.05 -6.67
C LEU A 81 -1.12 -11.32 -7.24
N VAL A 82 -2.32 -11.72 -6.80
CA VAL A 82 -3.53 -10.93 -7.07
C VAL A 82 -3.41 -9.62 -6.31
N THR A 83 -3.95 -8.52 -6.88
CA THR A 83 -4.01 -7.23 -6.17
C THR A 83 -4.49 -7.40 -4.74
N LEU A 84 -3.79 -6.79 -3.80
CA LEU A 84 -4.12 -6.81 -2.39
C LEU A 84 -5.47 -6.13 -2.12
N MET A 85 -5.96 -5.27 -3.02
CA MET A 85 -7.31 -4.68 -2.91
C MET A 85 -8.44 -5.68 -3.14
N HIS A 86 -8.14 -6.88 -3.63
CA HIS A 86 -9.08 -8.00 -3.67
C HIS A 86 -9.00 -8.89 -2.43
N ASP A 87 -7.95 -8.78 -1.60
CA ASP A 87 -7.89 -9.46 -0.31
C ASP A 87 -8.82 -8.77 0.70
N PRO A 88 -9.78 -9.49 1.31
CA PRO A 88 -10.80 -8.86 2.15
C PRO A 88 -10.22 -8.21 3.42
N VAL A 89 -9.17 -8.76 4.00
CA VAL A 89 -8.54 -8.22 5.22
C VAL A 89 -7.77 -6.94 4.88
N TYR A 90 -6.95 -6.99 3.83
CA TYR A 90 -6.21 -5.84 3.33
C TYR A 90 -7.15 -4.72 2.88
N ARG A 91 -8.19 -5.03 2.09
CA ARG A 91 -9.12 -4.04 1.56
C ARG A 91 -9.91 -3.32 2.66
N VAL A 92 -10.30 -4.03 3.72
CA VAL A 92 -10.90 -3.41 4.92
C VAL A 92 -9.86 -2.57 5.66
N ALA A 93 -8.61 -3.01 5.71
CA ALA A 93 -7.52 -2.24 6.32
C ALA A 93 -7.24 -0.92 5.65
N ILE A 94 -7.29 -0.87 4.31
CA ILE A 94 -7.23 0.40 3.59
C ILE A 94 -8.40 1.32 3.97
N ALA A 95 -9.60 0.77 4.19
CA ALA A 95 -10.76 1.57 4.57
C ALA A 95 -10.65 2.18 5.97
N TRP A 96 -9.97 1.51 6.92
CA TRP A 96 -9.78 2.06 8.27
C TRP A 96 -8.44 2.77 8.47
N GLN A 97 -7.50 2.74 7.50
CA GLN A 97 -6.14 3.27 7.66
C GLN A 97 -6.09 4.71 8.19
N ASN A 98 -7.08 5.56 7.86
CA ASN A 98 -7.16 6.94 8.33
C ASN A 98 -7.68 7.10 9.78
N THR A 99 -8.02 6.00 10.46
CA THR A 99 -8.69 6.03 11.76
C THR A 99 -7.66 6.19 12.89
N ALA A 100 -7.87 7.20 13.74
CA ALA A 100 -7.06 7.47 14.93
C ALA A 100 -5.55 7.52 14.63
N TYR A 101 -4.77 6.55 15.13
CA TYR A 101 -3.36 6.40 14.80
C TYR A 101 -3.20 5.36 13.70
N ASN A 102 -3.01 5.83 12.47
CA ASN A 102 -2.96 5.02 11.26
C ASN A 102 -2.06 3.79 11.46
N GLN A 103 -2.60 2.60 11.20
CA GLN A 103 -1.86 1.32 11.21
C GLN A 103 -1.64 0.83 9.77
N PRO A 104 -0.53 0.13 9.48
CA PRO A 104 -0.31 -0.44 8.16
C PRO A 104 -1.33 -1.55 7.86
N PRO A 105 -1.73 -1.74 6.59
CA PRO A 105 -2.62 -2.82 6.21
C PRO A 105 -1.89 -4.17 6.22
N HIS A 106 -2.63 -5.26 6.46
CA HIS A 106 -2.10 -6.63 6.40
C HIS A 106 -2.99 -7.50 5.51
N PRO A 107 -2.42 -8.32 4.63
CA PRO A 107 -3.15 -9.34 3.90
C PRO A 107 -3.73 -10.41 4.84
N GLY A 108 -4.85 -11.02 4.44
CA GLY A 108 -5.47 -12.15 5.15
C GLY A 108 -4.73 -13.48 5.03
N TYR A 109 -3.59 -13.50 4.33
CA TYR A 109 -2.74 -14.65 4.11
C TYR A 109 -1.27 -14.30 4.29
N TYR A 110 -0.43 -15.31 4.50
CA TYR A 110 1.00 -15.14 4.72
C TYR A 110 1.73 -14.76 3.43
N ILE A 111 2.52 -13.68 3.47
CA ILE A 111 3.42 -13.26 2.38
C ILE A 111 4.83 -13.09 2.93
N ALA A 112 5.72 -14.00 2.54
CA ALA A 112 7.14 -13.91 2.83
C ALA A 112 7.93 -14.84 1.89
N SER A 113 9.26 -14.87 2.05
CA SER A 113 10.16 -15.62 1.17
C SER A 113 10.02 -17.15 1.27
N ASP A 114 9.37 -17.64 2.32
CA ASP A 114 9.10 -19.05 2.63
C ASP A 114 7.61 -19.41 2.57
N MET A 115 6.78 -18.56 1.94
CA MET A 115 5.37 -18.88 1.72
C MET A 115 5.19 -19.98 0.67
N ASP A 116 4.12 -20.75 0.80
CA ASP A 116 3.64 -21.61 -0.29
C ASP A 116 3.11 -20.74 -1.44
N PHE A 117 3.61 -20.97 -2.66
CA PHE A 117 3.25 -20.21 -3.85
C PHE A 117 2.61 -21.11 -4.93
N PRO A 118 1.48 -20.71 -5.54
CA PRO A 118 0.74 -19.45 -5.32
C PRO A 118 -0.08 -19.47 -4.01
N PRO A 119 -0.43 -18.30 -3.45
CA PRO A 119 -1.34 -18.23 -2.30
C PRO A 119 -2.73 -18.77 -2.66
N PRO A 120 -3.57 -19.05 -1.64
CA PRO A 120 -4.96 -19.47 -1.86
C PRO A 120 -5.73 -18.51 -2.76
N ALA A 121 -6.60 -19.07 -3.61
CA ALA A 121 -7.48 -18.27 -4.45
C ALA A 121 -8.49 -17.46 -3.62
N LEU A 122 -8.71 -16.20 -4.00
CA LEU A 122 -9.66 -15.32 -3.33
C LEU A 122 -11.10 -15.68 -3.70
N ASN A 123 -11.97 -15.81 -2.70
CA ASN A 123 -13.40 -16.03 -2.89
C ASN A 123 -14.16 -14.69 -2.85
N ILE A 124 -14.12 -13.95 -3.95
CA ILE A 124 -14.75 -12.64 -4.07
C ILE A 124 -15.67 -12.55 -5.29
N ARG A 125 -16.64 -11.63 -5.22
CA ARG A 125 -17.51 -11.27 -6.34
C ARG A 125 -17.53 -9.75 -6.47
N VAL A 126 -17.52 -9.27 -7.71
CA VAL A 126 -17.64 -7.84 -7.98
C VAL A 126 -19.09 -7.42 -7.78
N THR A 127 -19.31 -6.39 -6.97
CA THR A 127 -20.64 -5.78 -6.83
C THR A 127 -21.00 -5.09 -8.13
N PRO A 128 -22.19 -5.33 -8.72
CA PRO A 128 -22.63 -4.63 -9.92
C PRO A 128 -22.62 -3.11 -9.71
N ALA A 129 -22.30 -2.35 -10.75
CA ALA A 129 -22.41 -0.90 -10.71
C ALA A 129 -23.86 -0.50 -10.40
N ALA A 130 -24.05 0.42 -9.45
CA ALA A 130 -25.39 0.93 -9.14
C ALA A 130 -25.97 1.64 -10.37
N SER A 131 -27.19 1.26 -10.80
CA SER A 131 -27.86 1.96 -11.89
C SER A 131 -28.22 3.38 -11.41
N SER A 132 -27.61 4.41 -11.99
CA SER A 132 -27.93 5.79 -11.63
C SER A 132 -29.32 6.17 -12.19
N ARG A 133 -30.37 6.10 -11.37
CA ARG A 133 -31.58 6.87 -11.66
C ARG A 133 -31.42 8.27 -11.06
N ARG A 134 -31.00 9.24 -11.88
CA ARG A 134 -31.20 10.67 -11.57
C ARG A 134 -32.42 11.15 -12.34
N SER A 135 -33.58 11.15 -11.69
CA SER A 135 -34.67 12.05 -12.09
C SER A 135 -34.37 13.40 -11.44
N VAL A 136 -33.78 14.30 -12.21
CA VAL A 136 -33.75 15.71 -11.84
C VAL A 136 -35.16 16.23 -12.08
N ALA A 137 -35.93 16.43 -11.01
CA ALA A 137 -37.10 17.29 -11.08
C ALA A 137 -36.61 18.73 -11.22
N VAL A 138 -37.00 19.36 -12.32
CA VAL A 138 -36.84 20.80 -12.52
C VAL A 138 -38.08 21.45 -11.91
N GLU A 139 -37.90 22.26 -10.88
CA GLU A 139 -38.80 23.37 -10.52
C GLU A 139 -37.99 24.66 -10.57
#